data_AF-A0A7J4FTK7-F1
#
_entry.id   AF-A0A7J4FTK7-F1
#
_cell.length_a   1.000
_cell.length_b   1.000
_cell.length_c   1.000
_cell.angle_alpha   90.00
_cell.angle_beta   90.00
_cell.angle_gamma   90.00
#
_symmetry.space_group_name_H-M   'P 1'
#
loop_
_entity.id
_entity.type
_entity.pdbx_description
1 polymer ?
#
loop_
_entity_poly.entity_id
_entity_poly.type
_entity_poly.pdbx_seq_one_letter_code
_entity_poly.pdbx_strand_id
1 'polypeptide(L)'
;MAKRGWDSEECIEHFMHDKTEAGAAKLFICLQDNRETMVWDDDLGRLRNMAEEWDDSWAPLMEEMTELLGITDWDSYVQMKTKYNLTQY
;
A
#
# COMPACT_ATOMS: atom_id res chain seq x y z
N MET A 1 25.34 -6.99 3.85
CA MET A 1 23.96 -7.46 4.10
C MET A 1 23.33 -7.67 2.74
N ALA A 2 22.82 -8.87 2.44
CA ALA A 2 22.20 -9.12 1.14
C ALA A 2 20.87 -8.33 1.06
N LYS A 3 20.80 -7.28 0.22
CA LYS A 3 19.52 -6.66 -0.16
C LYS A 3 18.74 -7.71 -0.95
N ARG A 4 17.84 -8.44 -0.30
CA ARG A 4 16.88 -9.34 -0.95
C ARG A 4 15.58 -8.57 -1.14
N GLY A 5 15.56 -7.62 -2.07
CA GLY A 5 14.36 -6.83 -2.36
C GLY A 5 14.68 -5.38 -2.71
N TRP A 6 13.67 -4.73 -3.30
CA TRP A 6 13.62 -3.27 -3.48
C TRP A 6 13.36 -2.60 -2.13
N ASP A 7 13.96 -1.44 -1.89
CA ASP A 7 13.58 -0.59 -0.76
C ASP A 7 12.29 0.19 -1.05
N SER A 8 11.71 0.85 -0.04
CA SER A 8 10.41 1.54 -0.17
C SER A 8 10.41 2.57 -1.30
N GLU A 9 11.51 3.28 -1.52
CA GLU A 9 11.66 4.25 -2.62
C GLU A 9 11.64 3.56 -3.98
N GLU A 10 12.43 2.49 -4.15
CA GLU A 10 12.44 1.68 -5.38
C GLU A 10 11.06 1.05 -5.66
N CYS A 11 10.34 0.59 -4.63
CA CYS A 11 8.97 0.08 -4.76
C CYS A 11 8.03 1.16 -5.33
N ILE A 12 8.10 2.37 -4.77
CA ILE A 12 7.25 3.50 -5.16
C ILE A 12 7.59 3.93 -6.59
N GLU A 13 8.87 4.07 -6.94
CA GLU A 13 9.30 4.43 -8.28
C GLU A 13 8.77 3.44 -9.32
N HIS A 14 8.87 2.14 -9.04
CA HIS A 14 8.32 1.12 -9.93
C HIS A 14 6.80 1.20 -10.08
N PHE A 15 6.07 1.47 -9.00
CA PHE A 15 4.63 1.70 -9.05
C PHE A 15 4.28 2.95 -9.88
N MET A 16 5.05 4.02 -9.78
CA MET A 16 4.81 5.24 -10.56
C MET A 16 4.89 5.01 -12.08
N HIS A 17 5.61 3.97 -12.50
CA HIS A 17 5.65 3.51 -13.91
C HIS A 17 4.52 2.53 -14.29
N ASP A 18 3.90 1.85 -13.31
CA ASP A 18 2.84 0.85 -13.49
C ASP A 18 1.64 1.19 -12.58
N LYS A 19 1.02 2.36 -12.81
CA LYS A 19 -0.14 2.89 -12.08
C LYS A 19 -1.43 2.12 -12.40
N THR A 20 -1.44 0.84 -12.06
CA THR A 20 -2.56 -0.08 -12.27
C THR A 20 -2.98 -0.69 -10.94
N GLU A 21 -4.16 -1.31 -10.88
CA GLU A 21 -4.62 -2.05 -9.69
C GLU A 21 -3.59 -3.12 -9.27
N ALA A 22 -3.06 -3.88 -10.24
CA ALA A 22 -2.03 -4.88 -9.98
C ALA A 22 -0.71 -4.25 -9.53
N GLY A 23 -0.34 -3.09 -10.05
CA GLY A 23 0.81 -2.31 -9.59
C GLY A 23 0.64 -1.84 -8.14
N ALA A 24 -0.53 -1.31 -7.77
CA ALA A 24 -0.86 -0.90 -6.41
C ALA A 24 -0.81 -2.09 -5.42
N ALA A 25 -1.33 -3.26 -5.82
CA ALA A 25 -1.24 -4.48 -5.00
C ALA A 25 0.21 -4.93 -4.79
N LYS A 26 1.05 -4.86 -5.83
CA LYS A 26 2.49 -5.16 -5.71
C LYS A 26 3.20 -4.16 -4.81
N LEU A 27 2.89 -2.86 -4.95
CA LEU A 27 3.45 -1.82 -4.09
C LEU A 27 3.09 -2.11 -2.63
N PHE A 28 1.84 -2.46 -2.34
CA PHE A 28 1.41 -2.80 -1.00
C PHE A 28 2.27 -3.93 -0.41
N ILE A 29 2.48 -5.03 -1.14
CA ILE A 29 3.34 -6.14 -0.70
C ILE A 29 4.78 -5.66 -0.48
N CYS A 30 5.32 -4.89 -1.42
CA CYS A 30 6.69 -4.38 -1.37
C CYS A 30 6.93 -3.47 -0.15
N LEU A 31 5.95 -2.62 0.20
CA LEU A 31 6.00 -1.77 1.38
C LEU A 31 5.91 -2.60 2.67
N GLN A 32 5.04 -3.62 2.72
CA GLN A 32 4.98 -4.54 3.87
C GLN A 32 6.30 -5.31 4.07
N ASP A 33 6.92 -5.79 2.99
CA ASP A 33 8.23 -6.47 3.02
C ASP A 33 9.32 -5.53 3.59
N ASN A 34 9.21 -4.23 3.33
CA ASN A 34 10.05 -3.17 3.89
C ASN A 34 9.64 -2.72 5.30
N ARG A 35 8.66 -3.39 5.93
CA ARG A 35 8.14 -3.13 7.28
C ARG A 35 7.34 -1.82 7.41
N GLU A 36 6.89 -1.26 6.29
CA GLU A 36 5.89 -0.20 6.29
C GLU A 36 4.55 -0.79 6.70
N THR A 37 3.89 -0.16 7.67
CA THR A 37 2.61 -0.65 8.20
C THR A 37 1.47 0.11 7.54
N MET A 38 0.74 -0.57 6.65
CA MET A 38 -0.46 0.01 6.04
C MET A 38 -1.72 -0.63 6.60
N VAL A 39 -2.69 0.21 6.93
CA VAL A 39 -3.98 -0.17 7.48
C VAL A 39 -5.10 0.56 6.74
N TRP A 40 -6.31 0.01 6.82
CA TRP A 40 -7.51 0.78 6.48
C TRP A 40 -7.83 1.73 7.64
N ASP A 41 -8.06 3.00 7.34
CA ASP A 41 -8.47 4.02 8.30
C ASP A 41 -9.93 4.41 8.00
N ASP A 42 -10.85 3.98 8.88
CA ASP A 42 -12.29 4.24 8.73
C ASP A 42 -12.64 5.74 8.83
N ASP A 43 -11.87 6.52 9.57
CA ASP A 43 -12.12 7.96 9.75
C ASP A 43 -11.72 8.73 8.47
N LEU A 44 -10.64 8.30 7.80
CA LEU A 44 -10.19 8.87 6.54
C LEU A 44 -10.87 8.25 5.31
N GLY A 45 -11.47 7.06 5.45
CA GLY A 45 -12.07 6.32 4.35
C GLY A 45 -11.04 5.91 3.29
N ARG A 46 -9.80 5.64 3.69
CA ARG A 46 -8.72 5.23 2.79
C ARG A 46 -7.68 4.34 3.47
N LEU A 47 -6.78 3.78 2.67
CA LEU A 47 -5.53 3.23 3.19
C LEU A 47 -4.72 4.35 3.85
N ARG A 48 -4.02 3.97 4.92
CA ARG A 48 -3.12 4.84 5.65
C ARG A 48 -1.82 4.09 5.94
N ASN A 49 -0.69 4.74 5.70
CA ASN A 49 0.59 4.29 6.25
C ASN A 49 0.74 4.86 7.66
N MET A 50 1.15 4.04 8.64
CA MET A 50 1.45 4.51 10.00
C MET A 50 2.55 5.57 10.03
N ALA A 51 3.44 5.62 9.03
CA ALA A 51 4.42 6.69 8.87
C ALA A 51 3.78 8.09 8.72
N GLU A 52 2.53 8.18 8.25
CA GLU A 52 1.76 9.44 8.17
C GLU A 52 1.62 10.14 9.52
N GLU A 53 1.84 9.46 10.66
CA GLU A 53 1.86 10.14 11.97
C GLU A 53 2.99 11.18 12.10
N TRP A 54 4.09 10.99 11.36
CA TRP A 54 5.31 11.81 11.45
C TRP A 54 5.72 12.42 10.10
N ASP A 55 5.19 11.89 9.01
CA ASP A 55 5.48 12.30 7.63
C ASP A 55 4.22 12.25 6.76
N ASP A 56 3.58 13.40 6.60
CA ASP A 56 2.36 13.54 5.78
C ASP A 56 2.59 13.31 4.28
N SER A 57 3.84 13.14 3.80
CA SER A 57 4.14 12.93 2.38
C SER A 57 3.60 11.62 1.82
N TRP A 58 3.24 10.68 2.69
CA TRP A 58 2.64 9.40 2.32
C TRP A 58 1.15 9.50 1.93
N ALA A 59 0.44 10.52 2.42
CA ALA A 59 -1.01 10.63 2.24
C ALA A 59 -1.44 10.62 0.75
N PRO A 60 -0.82 11.40 -0.16
CA PRO A 60 -1.19 11.36 -1.58
C PRO A 60 -0.96 9.99 -2.24
N LEU A 61 0.10 9.28 -1.86
CA LEU A 61 0.38 7.93 -2.37
C LEU A 61 -0.68 6.94 -1.90
N MET A 62 -1.07 7.02 -0.61
CA MET A 62 -2.08 6.13 -0.05
C MET A 62 -3.48 6.40 -0.61
N GLU A 63 -3.81 7.66 -0.89
CA GLU A 63 -5.03 8.03 -1.63
C GLU A 63 -5.07 7.40 -3.02
N GLU A 64 -4.00 7.56 -3.80
CA GLU A 64 -3.89 6.97 -5.14
C GLU A 64 -3.99 5.43 -5.11
N MET A 65 -3.32 4.79 -4.15
CA MET A 65 -3.40 3.33 -3.98
C MET A 65 -4.82 2.87 -3.61
N THR A 66 -5.52 3.62 -2.77
CA THR A 66 -6.89 3.31 -2.36
C THR A 66 -7.83 3.34 -3.55
N GLU A 67 -7.73 4.38 -4.38
CA GLU A 67 -8.52 4.52 -5.60
C GLU A 67 -8.24 3.40 -6.60
N LEU A 68 -6.96 3.09 -6.86
CA LEU A 68 -6.58 2.05 -7.81
C LEU A 68 -6.98 0.65 -7.36
N LEU A 69 -6.96 0.37 -6.06
CA LEU A 69 -7.41 -0.89 -5.49
C LEU A 69 -8.95 -0.98 -5.37
N GLY A 70 -9.66 0.12 -5.63
CA GLY A 70 -11.11 0.19 -5.53
C GLY A 70 -11.63 -0.09 -4.12
N ILE A 71 -10.86 0.30 -3.10
CA ILE A 71 -11.23 0.10 -1.70
C ILE A 71 -12.10 1.28 -1.28
N THR A 72 -13.32 1.01 -0.84
CA THR A 72 -14.29 2.02 -0.41
C THR A 72 -14.69 1.90 1.05
N ASP A 73 -14.42 0.74 1.65
CA ASP A 73 -14.80 0.37 3.00
C ASP A 73 -13.95 -0.79 3.52
N TRP A 74 -14.16 -1.17 4.77
CA TRP A 74 -13.48 -2.31 5.39
C TRP A 74 -13.69 -3.63 4.63
N ASP A 75 -14.87 -3.87 4.07
CA ASP A 75 -15.17 -5.15 3.39
C ASP A 75 -14.40 -5.26 2.07
N SER A 76 -14.41 -4.21 1.26
CA SER A 76 -13.60 -4.10 0.04
C SER A 76 -12.09 -4.18 0.35
N TYR A 77 -11.64 -3.62 1.47
CA TYR A 77 -10.27 -3.79 1.95
C TYR A 77 -9.94 -5.28 2.22
N VAL A 78 -10.78 -5.98 2.99
CA VAL A 78 -10.60 -7.42 3.28
C VAL A 78 -10.66 -8.27 2.01
N GLN A 79 -11.56 -7.95 1.08
CA GLN A 79 -11.64 -8.61 -0.22
C GLN A 79 -10.35 -8.42 -1.02
N MET A 80 -9.77 -7.22 -1.07
CA MET A 80 -8.50 -6.96 -1.74
C MET A 80 -7.33 -7.69 -1.09
N LYS A 81 -7.28 -7.72 0.25
CA LYS A 81 -6.28 -8.53 0.97
C LYS A 81 -6.37 -10.00 0.61
N THR A 82 -7.58 -10.53 0.46
CA THR A 82 -7.79 -11.93 0.08
C THR A 82 -7.44 -12.17 -1.39
N LYS A 83 -7.84 -11.26 -2.29
CA LYS A 83 -7.60 -11.36 -3.74
C LYS A 83 -6.11 -11.40 -4.08
N TYR A 84 -5.31 -10.55 -3.43
CA TYR A 84 -3.88 -10.41 -3.69
C TYR A 84 -3.00 -11.06 -2.62
N ASN A 85 -3.59 -11.75 -1.64
CA ASN A 85 -2.89 -12.35 -0.50
C ASN A 85 -1.98 -11.33 0.24
N LEU A 86 -2.52 -10.13 0.52
CA LEU A 86 -1.81 -9.01 1.17
C LEU A 86 -1.65 -9.19 2.70
N THR A 87 -2.04 -10.34 3.24
CA THR A 87 -1.66 -10.79 4.59
C THR A 87 -0.52 -11.78 4.46
N GLN A 88 0.73 -11.29 4.49
CA GLN A 88 1.83 -12.17 4.85
C GLN A 88 1.78 -12.42 6.36
N TYR A 89 1.75 -13.69 6.75
CA TYR A 89 1.80 -14.16 8.15
C TYR A 89 3.24 -14.19 8.68
#